data_AF-A0A931RQV7-F1
#
_entry.id   AF-A0A931RQV7-F1
#
_cell.length_a   1.000
_cell.length_b   1.000
_cell.length_c   1.000
_cell.angle_alpha   90.00
_cell.angle_beta   90.00
_cell.angle_gamma   90.00
#
_symmetry.space_group_name_H-M   'P 1'
#
loop_
_entity.id
_entity.type
_entity.pdbx_description
1 polymer ?
#
loop_
_entity_poly.entity_id
_entity_poly.type
_entity_poly.pdbx_seq_one_letter_code
_entity_poly.pdbx_strand_id
1 'polypeptide(L)'
;MAIVFISPRHRQRIFILGVTSALALAVAIIFFVVFFAGPEEPSSLIFNKPKASVNVNFLNSNELKNLEPFAEMETEFVYEALTSQKKRVSGNIWAVSKQEAIRNLEELGLSVGKIDEVLIGKDNPFEPYY
;
A
#
# COMPACT_ATOMS: atom_id res chain seq x y z
N MET A 1 -64.50 -40.52 -51.62
CA MET A 1 -64.21 -41.02 -50.25
C MET A 1 -63.20 -40.08 -49.61
N ALA A 2 -63.58 -39.36 -48.56
CA ALA A 2 -62.65 -38.49 -47.83
C ALA A 2 -62.06 -39.27 -46.65
N ILE A 3 -60.74 -39.38 -46.59
CA ILE A 3 -60.03 -39.99 -45.46
C ILE A 3 -59.75 -38.87 -44.45
N VAL A 4 -60.41 -38.92 -43.30
CA VAL A 4 -60.24 -37.94 -42.22
C VAL A 4 -59.08 -38.41 -41.34
N PHE A 5 -57.95 -37.71 -41.41
CA PHE A 5 -56.82 -37.95 -40.51
C PHE A 5 -57.10 -37.32 -39.14
N ILE A 6 -57.44 -38.15 -38.16
CA ILE A 6 -57.56 -37.73 -36.76
C ILE A 6 -56.16 -37.64 -36.17
N SER A 7 -55.61 -36.43 -36.02
CA SER A 7 -54.27 -36.25 -35.43
C SER A 7 -54.28 -36.66 -33.94
N PRO A 8 -53.27 -37.41 -33.44
CA PRO A 8 -53.28 -37.99 -32.09
C PRO A 8 -52.82 -36.95 -31.04
N ARG A 9 -53.41 -35.75 -31.08
CA ARG A 9 -53.06 -34.60 -30.24
C ARG A 9 -53.05 -34.93 -28.75
N HIS A 10 -53.93 -35.82 -28.30
CA HIS A 10 -54.02 -36.22 -26.89
C HIS A 10 -52.83 -37.06 -26.44
N ARG A 11 -52.40 -38.04 -27.24
CA ARG A 11 -51.27 -38.92 -26.90
C ARG A 11 -49.94 -38.15 -26.96
N GLN A 12 -49.80 -37.25 -27.94
CA GLN A 12 -48.64 -36.37 -28.05
C GLN A 12 -48.52 -35.42 -26.85
N ARG A 13 -49.64 -34.85 -26.37
CA ARG A 13 -49.65 -33.99 -25.17
C ARG A 13 -49.21 -34.75 -23.91
N ILE A 14 -49.70 -35.97 -23.71
CA ILE A 14 -49.29 -36.80 -22.56
C ILE A 14 -47.80 -37.13 -22.63
N PHE A 15 -47.30 -37.49 -23.80
CA PHE A 15 -45.89 -37.78 -24.00
C PHE A 15 -45.02 -36.57 -23.69
N ILE A 16 -45.35 -35.41 -24.27
CA ILE A 16 -44.62 -34.16 -24.01
C ILE A 16 -44.67 -33.84 -22.52
N LEU A 17 -45.85 -33.86 -21.89
CA LEU A 17 -46.01 -33.53 -20.48
C LEU A 17 -45.21 -34.48 -19.56
N GLY A 18 -45.13 -35.76 -19.90
CA GLY A 18 -44.29 -36.74 -19.18
C GLY A 18 -42.80 -36.47 -19.34
N VAL A 19 -42.34 -36.10 -20.54
CA VAL A 19 -40.93 -35.74 -20.77
C VAL A 19 -40.59 -34.43 -20.05
N THR A 20 -41.45 -33.42 -20.12
CA THR A 20 -41.22 -32.13 -19.46
C THR A 20 -41.23 -32.26 -17.95
N SER A 21 -42.11 -33.09 -17.38
CA SER A 21 -42.15 -33.32 -15.93
C SER A 21 -40.92 -34.09 -15.44
N ALA A 22 -40.47 -35.10 -16.17
CA ALA A 22 -39.25 -35.84 -15.85
C ALA A 22 -38.01 -34.92 -15.91
N LEU A 23 -37.92 -34.07 -16.93
CA LEU A 23 -36.84 -33.09 -17.04
C LEU A 23 -36.87 -32.09 -15.88
N ALA A 24 -38.04 -31.54 -15.56
CA ALA A 24 -38.20 -30.60 -14.44
C ALA A 24 -37.81 -31.23 -13.10
N LEU A 25 -38.17 -32.49 -12.87
CA LEU A 25 -37.78 -33.23 -11.67
C LEU A 25 -36.26 -33.42 -11.58
N ALA A 26 -35.62 -33.80 -12.70
CA ALA A 26 -34.16 -33.96 -12.73
C ALA A 26 -33.43 -32.64 -12.43
N VAL A 27 -33.89 -31.53 -13.00
CA VAL A 27 -33.32 -30.19 -12.71
C VAL A 27 -33.53 -29.81 -11.25
N ALA A 28 -34.72 -30.07 -10.68
CA ALA A 28 -34.99 -29.79 -9.27
C ALA A 28 -34.05 -30.59 -8.35
N ILE A 29 -33.81 -31.88 -8.64
CA ILE A 29 -32.89 -32.71 -7.86
C ILE A 29 -31.46 -32.16 -7.92
N ILE A 30 -30.96 -31.81 -9.11
CA ILE A 30 -29.62 -31.24 -9.28
C ILE A 30 -29.50 -29.93 -8.50
N PHE A 31 -30.52 -29.07 -8.58
CA PHE A 31 -30.56 -27.82 -7.84
C PHE A 31 -30.49 -28.05 -6.34
N PHE A 32 -31.26 -29.01 -5.80
CA PHE A 32 -31.19 -29.37 -4.38
C PHE A 32 -29.80 -29.88 -3.99
N VAL A 33 -29.19 -30.76 -4.79
CA VAL A 33 -27.85 -31.27 -4.50
C VAL A 33 -26.82 -30.14 -4.46
N VAL A 34 -26.83 -29.24 -5.43
CA VAL A 34 -25.88 -28.11 -5.49
C VAL A 34 -26.13 -27.12 -4.35
N PHE A 35 -27.39 -26.82 -4.03
CA PHE A 35 -27.74 -25.91 -2.96
C PHE A 35 -27.27 -26.43 -1.59
N PHE A 36 -27.35 -27.75 -1.36
CA PHE A 36 -26.92 -28.37 -0.11
C PHE A 36 -25.43 -28.76 -0.06
N ALA A 37 -24.74 -28.85 -1.21
CA ALA A 37 -23.32 -29.22 -1.25
C ALA A 37 -22.42 -28.20 -0.52
N GLY A 38 -22.83 -26.92 -0.45
CA GLY A 38 -22.03 -25.85 0.13
C GLY A 38 -20.72 -25.60 -0.64
N PRO A 39 -20.13 -24.40 -0.54
CA PRO A 39 -18.79 -24.19 -1.09
C PRO A 39 -17.78 -25.03 -0.31
N GLU A 40 -16.85 -25.68 -1.02
CA GLU A 40 -15.69 -26.30 -0.37
C GLU A 40 -14.93 -25.21 0.40
N GLU A 41 -14.52 -25.52 1.63
CA GLU A 41 -13.71 -24.59 2.40
C GLU A 41 -12.44 -24.28 1.62
N PRO A 42 -12.07 -22.99 1.47
CA PRO A 42 -10.86 -22.64 0.76
C PRO A 42 -9.70 -23.35 1.45
N SER A 43 -8.95 -24.15 0.69
CA SER A 43 -7.76 -24.84 1.17
C SER A 43 -6.94 -23.83 1.98
N SER A 44 -6.63 -24.13 3.24
CA SER A 44 -5.90 -23.22 4.11
C SER A 44 -4.68 -22.74 3.32
N LEU A 45 -4.67 -21.46 2.93
CA LEU A 45 -3.49 -20.85 2.34
C LEU A 45 -2.39 -21.15 3.34
N ILE A 46 -1.42 -21.98 2.92
CA ILE A 46 -0.25 -22.29 3.73
C ILE A 46 0.53 -20.98 3.75
N PHE A 47 0.12 -20.07 4.62
CA PHE A 47 0.89 -18.94 5.05
C PHE A 47 2.06 -19.56 5.80
N ASN A 48 3.09 -19.95 5.04
CA ASN A 48 4.42 -20.10 5.56
C ASN A 48 4.80 -18.73 6.09
N LYS A 49 4.41 -18.43 7.33
CA LYS A 49 4.88 -17.26 8.03
C LYS A 49 6.40 -17.29 7.86
N PRO A 50 7.00 -16.30 7.20
CA PRO A 50 8.44 -16.28 7.05
C PRO A 50 9.01 -16.36 8.46
N LYS A 51 9.79 -17.41 8.74
CA LYS A 51 10.56 -17.51 9.98
C LYS A 51 11.70 -16.51 9.88
N ALA A 52 11.36 -15.23 9.96
CA ALA A 52 12.33 -14.16 10.07
C ALA A 52 12.90 -14.22 11.49
N SER A 53 14.01 -14.93 11.65
CA SER A 53 14.81 -14.85 12.87
C SER A 53 15.58 -13.52 12.81
N VAL A 54 15.09 -12.51 13.51
CA VAL A 54 15.86 -11.28 13.73
C VAL A 54 17.02 -11.64 14.64
N ASN A 55 18.22 -11.72 14.06
CA ASN A 55 19.42 -11.98 14.83
C ASN A 55 19.77 -10.71 15.61
N VAL A 56 19.40 -10.66 16.89
CA VAL A 56 19.68 -9.50 17.77
C VAL A 56 21.12 -9.48 18.30
N ASN A 57 21.99 -10.42 17.89
CA ASN A 57 23.37 -10.47 18.38
C ASN A 57 24.19 -9.23 18.00
N PHE A 58 23.80 -8.51 16.93
CA PHE A 58 24.45 -7.23 16.58
C PHE A 58 24.28 -6.16 17.68
N LEU A 59 23.22 -6.23 18.50
CA LEU A 59 23.01 -5.28 19.60
C LEU A 59 24.07 -5.41 20.70
N ASN A 60 24.66 -6.61 20.83
CA ASN A 60 25.72 -6.90 21.79
C ASN A 60 27.13 -6.80 21.19
N SER A 61 27.23 -6.44 19.91
CA SER A 61 28.52 -6.28 19.24
C SER A 61 29.34 -5.17 19.90
N ASN A 62 30.66 -5.33 19.91
CA ASN A 62 31.57 -4.26 20.37
C ASN A 62 31.52 -3.05 19.42
N GLU A 63 31.10 -3.27 18.17
CA GLU A 63 30.86 -2.23 17.17
C GLU A 63 29.75 -1.28 17.63
N LEU A 64 28.63 -1.79 18.14
CA LEU A 64 27.52 -0.94 18.62
C LEU A 64 27.89 -0.16 19.90
N LYS A 65 28.69 -0.77 20.79
CA LYS A 65 29.13 -0.12 22.04
C LYS A 65 30.10 1.04 21.81
N ASN A 66 30.76 1.06 20.65
CA ASN A 66 31.68 2.11 20.22
C ASN A 66 30.99 3.16 19.33
N LEU A 67 29.69 3.04 19.07
CA LEU A 67 28.94 4.10 18.41
C LEU A 67 28.73 5.23 19.41
N GLU A 68 29.20 6.42 19.07
CA GLU A 68 28.79 7.62 19.78
C GLU A 68 27.27 7.79 19.58
N PRO A 69 26.50 8.06 20.65
CA PRO A 69 25.11 8.44 20.47
C PRO A 69 25.08 9.61 19.51
N PHE A 70 24.26 9.53 18.45
CA PHE A 70 23.94 10.70 17.64
C PHE A 70 23.34 11.73 18.58
N ALA A 71 24.14 12.71 19.01
CA ALA A 71 23.72 13.67 20.01
C ALA A 71 22.50 14.40 19.49
N GLU A 72 22.58 14.92 18.26
CA GLU A 72 21.50 15.57 17.53
C GLU A 72 21.82 15.46 16.02
N MET A 73 20.81 15.35 15.15
CA MET A 73 21.03 15.29 13.70
C MET A 73 21.14 16.71 13.15
N GLU A 74 22.25 17.01 12.46
CA GLU A 74 22.40 18.28 11.76
C GLU A 74 21.47 18.32 10.54
N THR A 75 20.75 19.43 10.39
CA THR A 75 19.94 19.73 9.23
C THR A 75 20.60 20.82 8.39
N GLU A 76 20.36 20.78 7.08
CA GLU A 76 20.88 21.77 6.16
C GLU A 76 19.95 22.99 6.13
N PHE A 77 20.51 24.19 6.28
CA PHE A 77 19.80 25.46 6.20
C PHE A 77 20.35 26.29 5.05
N VAL A 78 19.46 26.89 4.24
CA VAL A 78 19.83 27.90 3.24
C VAL A 78 19.66 29.28 3.87
N TYR A 79 20.69 30.11 3.75
CA TYR A 79 20.69 31.46 4.32
C TYR A 79 20.95 32.55 3.28
N GLU A 80 20.42 33.74 3.58
CA GLU A 80 20.80 35.00 2.96
C GLU A 80 21.28 35.95 4.07
N ALA A 81 22.53 36.38 3.96
CA ALA A 81 23.17 37.23 4.95
C ALA A 81 23.92 38.42 4.33
N LEU A 82 24.21 39.42 5.15
CA LEU A 82 25.02 40.58 4.80
C LEU A 82 26.40 40.47 5.44
N THR A 83 27.44 40.63 4.63
CA THR A 83 28.81 40.81 5.13
C THR A 83 29.00 42.19 5.75
N SER A 84 30.08 42.36 6.54
CA SER A 84 30.52 43.66 7.08
C SER A 84 30.67 44.76 6.02
N GLN A 85 30.88 44.39 4.76
CA GLN A 85 30.96 45.30 3.60
C GLN A 85 29.60 45.60 2.94
N LYS A 86 28.48 45.23 3.58
CA LYS A 86 27.10 45.35 3.06
C LYS A 86 26.84 44.57 1.75
N LYS A 87 27.69 43.60 1.41
CA LYS A 87 27.42 42.69 0.28
C LYS A 87 26.52 41.55 0.74
N ARG A 88 25.49 41.26 -0.05
CA ARG A 88 24.62 40.09 0.13
C ARG A 88 25.37 38.82 -0.26
N VAL A 89 25.29 37.80 0.58
CA VAL A 89 25.88 36.49 0.36
C VAL A 89 24.82 35.45 0.70
N SER A 90 24.68 34.44 -0.15
CA SER A 90 23.83 33.28 0.09
C SER A 90 24.68 32.00 0.11
N GLY A 91 24.22 31.02 0.87
CA GLY A 91 24.91 29.74 1.01
C GLY A 91 24.11 28.77 1.87
N ASN A 92 24.74 27.63 2.16
CA ASN A 92 24.16 26.57 2.98
C ASN A 92 24.99 26.40 4.25
N ILE A 93 24.35 26.08 5.37
CA ILE A 93 25.00 25.79 6.64
C ILE A 93 24.34 24.58 7.30
N TRP A 94 25.15 23.71 7.89
CA TRP A 94 24.68 22.57 8.68
C TRP A 94 24.66 22.98 10.15
N ALA A 95 23.55 22.74 10.83
CA ALA A 95 23.39 22.99 12.26
C ALA A 95 22.29 22.11 12.83
N VAL A 96 22.25 21.92 14.15
CA VAL A 96 21.14 21.16 14.76
C VAL A 96 19.84 21.95 14.75
N SER A 97 19.94 23.28 14.86
CA SER A 97 18.78 24.16 14.95
C SER A 97 19.00 25.46 14.18
N LYS A 98 17.89 26.12 13.83
CA LYS A 98 17.91 27.45 13.22
C LYS A 98 18.65 28.47 14.09
N GLN A 99 18.52 28.40 15.41
CA GLN A 99 19.18 29.29 16.35
C GLN A 99 20.70 29.07 16.35
N GLU A 100 21.13 27.82 16.30
CA GLU A 100 22.55 27.48 16.19
C GLU A 100 23.14 27.90 14.84
N ALA A 101 22.40 27.70 13.74
CA ALA A 101 22.81 28.18 12.43
C ALA A 101 23.00 29.71 12.40
N ILE A 102 22.10 30.47 13.04
CA ILE A 102 22.24 31.93 13.16
C ILE A 102 23.49 32.28 13.97
N ARG A 103 23.72 31.63 15.12
CA ARG A 103 24.91 31.87 15.95
C ARG A 103 26.20 31.61 15.16
N ASN A 104 26.27 30.50 14.43
CA ASN A 104 27.42 30.14 13.62
C ASN A 104 27.67 31.17 12.49
N LEU A 105 26.62 31.71 11.88
CA LEU A 105 26.74 32.77 10.86
C LEU A 105 27.17 34.11 11.47
N GLU A 106 26.70 34.45 12.67
CA GLU A 106 27.12 35.65 13.41
C GLU A 106 28.59 35.58 13.84
N GLU A 107 29.07 34.41 14.28
CA GLU A 107 30.48 34.16 14.60
C GLU A 107 31.39 34.35 13.37
N LEU A 108 30.88 34.09 12.17
CA LEU A 108 31.56 34.36 10.90
C LEU A 108 31.50 35.84 10.46
N GLY A 109 30.89 36.71 11.28
CA GLY A 109 30.74 38.14 10.98
C GLY A 109 29.68 38.44 9.92
N LEU A 110 28.72 37.53 9.73
CA LEU A 110 27.59 37.70 8.81
C LEU A 110 26.33 38.09 9.59
N SER A 111 25.59 39.07 9.08
CA SER A 111 24.28 39.44 9.62
C SER A 111 23.18 38.72 8.84
N VAL A 112 22.50 37.78 9.49
CA VAL A 112 21.48 36.92 8.86
C VAL A 112 20.20 37.71 8.59
N GLY A 113 19.75 37.74 7.34
CA GLY A 113 18.48 38.34 6.95
C GLY A 113 17.35 37.30 6.85
N LYS A 114 17.63 36.17 6.19
CA LYS A 114 16.69 35.06 6.01
C LYS A 114 17.42 33.72 6.16
N ILE A 115 16.79 32.76 6.81
CA ILE A 115 17.31 31.39 6.93
C ILE A 115 16.14 30.41 6.97
N ASP A 116 16.17 29.45 6.05
CA ASP A 116 15.13 28.45 5.82
C ASP A 116 15.75 27.05 5.86
N GLU A 117 15.04 26.08 6.43
CA GLU A 117 15.47 24.68 6.50
C GLU A 117 15.27 23.98 5.15
N VAL A 118 16.26 23.20 4.72
CA VAL A 118 16.17 22.35 3.53
C VAL A 118 15.59 21.01 3.95
N LEU A 119 14.33 20.77 3.59
CA LEU A 119 13.72 19.46 3.74
C LEU A 119 14.30 18.51 2.68
N ILE A 120 15.27 17.69 3.08
CA ILE A 120 15.87 16.67 2.19
C ILE A 120 14.92 15.46 2.12
N GLY A 121 14.00 15.48 1.16
CA GLY A 121 13.09 14.36 0.91
C GLY A 121 11.88 14.76 0.07
N LYS A 122 11.11 13.76 -0.43
CA LYS A 122 9.80 14.02 -1.05
C LYS A 122 8.92 14.74 -0.04
N ASP A 123 8.35 15.88 -0.42
CA ASP A 123 7.34 16.62 0.38
C ASP A 123 6.19 15.71 0.86
N ASN A 124 5.93 14.63 0.12
CA ASN A 124 4.99 13.60 0.53
C ASN A 124 5.33 12.23 -0.11
N PRO A 125 5.67 11.20 0.67
CA PRO A 125 5.86 9.84 0.14
C PRO A 125 4.56 9.23 -0.43
N PHE A 126 3.40 9.85 -0.22
CA PHE A 126 2.10 9.42 -0.71
C PHE A 126 1.58 10.21 -1.92
N GLU A 127 2.36 11.11 -2.52
CA GLU A 127 1.93 11.77 -3.76
C GLU A 127 1.97 10.81 -4.96
N PRO A 128 0.84 10.64 -5.69
CA PRO A 128 0.77 9.79 -6.86
C PRO A 128 1.50 10.43 -8.05
N TYR A 129 2.15 9.59 -8.86
CA TYR A 129 2.76 10.02 -10.13
C TYR A 129 1.66 10.23 -11.18
N TYR A 130 1.54 11.46 -11.69
CA TYR A 130 0.69 11.81 -12.83
C TYR A 130 1.35 11.44 -14.16
#